data_AF-A0A259DLE7-F1
#
_entry.id   AF-A0A259DLE7-F1
#
_cell.length_a   1.000
_cell.length_b   1.000
_cell.length_c   1.000
_cell.angle_alpha   90.00
_cell.angle_beta   90.00
_cell.angle_gamma   90.00
#
_symmetry.space_group_name_H-M   'P 1'
#
loop_
_entity.id
_entity.type
_entity.pdbx_description
1 polymer ?
#
loop_
_entity_poly.entity_id
_entity_poly.type
_entity_poly.pdbx_seq_one_letter_code
_entity_poly.pdbx_strand_id
1 'polypeptide(L)' 'MSVVRNIRMLTRYNKWANNLLLAAISNLPHEEFSKNRAAAFGGMAFTLAHIVIVDQIWRAHLLGNDHVLHLALPNHQIL' A
#
# COMPACT_ATOMS: atom_id res chain seq x y z
N MET A 1 -21.36 -2.00 18.26
CA MET A 1 -21.45 -2.19 16.79
C MET A 1 -20.86 -3.55 16.44
N SER A 2 -21.34 -4.25 15.40
CA SER A 2 -20.81 -5.58 15.04
C SER A 2 -19.49 -5.50 14.27
N VAL A 3 -18.65 -6.53 14.43
CA VAL A 3 -17.35 -6.65 13.73
C VAL A 3 -17.52 -6.57 12.21
N VAL A 4 -18.50 -7.28 11.66
CA VAL A 4 -18.80 -7.27 10.21
C VAL A 4 -19.17 -5.88 9.70
N ARG A 5 -19.94 -5.11 10.47
CA ARG A 5 -20.28 -3.71 10.12
C ARG A 5 -19.03 -2.83 10.08
N ASN A 6 -18.15 -2.97 11.07
CA ASN A 6 -16.93 -2.19 11.16
C ASN A 6 -15.97 -2.53 10.02
N ILE A 7 -15.77 -3.81 9.69
CA ILE A 7 -14.93 -4.24 8.57
C ILE A 7 -15.46 -3.64 7.26
N ARG A 8 -16.77 -3.78 6.97
CA ARG A 8 -17.37 -3.19 5.76
C ARG A 8 -17.24 -1.68 5.69
N MET A 9 -17.28 -0.99 6.82
CA MET A 9 -17.06 0.45 6.87
C MET A 9 -15.59 0.77 6.53
N LEU A 10 -14.64 0.12 7.19
CA LEU A 10 -13.22 0.34 6.99
C LEU A 10 -12.75 -0.02 5.57
N THR A 11 -13.29 -1.09 4.95
CA THR A 11 -12.97 -1.43 3.56
C THR A 11 -13.45 -0.35 2.58
N ARG A 12 -14.64 0.22 2.79
CA ARG A 12 -15.16 1.32 1.96
C ARG A 12 -14.35 2.60 2.16
N TYR A 13 -14.00 2.91 3.41
CA TYR A 13 -13.12 4.02 3.74
C TYR A 13 -11.75 3.87 3.07
N ASN A 14 -11.13 2.69 3.15
CA ASN A 14 -9.84 2.40 2.53
C ASN A 14 -9.87 2.64 1.01
N LYS A 15 -10.93 2.18 0.33
CA LYS A 15 -11.11 2.43 -1.10
C LYS A 15 -11.21 3.92 -1.42
N TRP A 16 -11.98 4.68 -0.64
CA TRP A 16 -12.10 6.13 -0.83
C TRP A 16 -10.76 6.85 -0.60
N ALA A 17 -10.06 6.52 0.49
CA ALA A 17 -8.77 7.11 0.84
C ALA A 17 -7.70 6.80 -0.22
N ASN A 18 -7.63 5.56 -0.70
CA ASN A 18 -6.71 5.17 -1.77
C ASN A 18 -6.98 5.95 -3.06
N ASN A 19 -8.24 6.09 -3.46
CA ASN A 19 -8.59 6.87 -4.65
C ASN A 19 -8.15 8.33 -4.53
N LEU A 20 -8.41 8.96 -3.38
CA LEU A 20 -8.01 10.34 -3.12
C LEU A 20 -6.48 10.50 -3.15
N LEU A 21 -5.77 9.61 -2.46
CA LEU A 21 -4.30 9.63 -2.37
C LEU A 21 -3.65 9.42 -3.75
N LEU A 22 -4.08 8.38 -4.47
CA LEU A 22 -3.52 8.05 -5.78
C LEU A 22 -3.82 9.14 -6.82
N ALA A 23 -5.00 9.78 -6.76
CA ALA A 23 -5.33 10.92 -7.61
C ALA A 23 -4.46 12.15 -7.31
N ALA A 24 -4.13 12.41 -6.03
CA ALA A 24 -3.22 13.49 -5.67
C ALA A 24 -1.80 13.21 -6.20
N ILE A 25 -1.33 11.97 -6.04
CA ILE A 25 0.01 11.54 -6.46
C ILE A 25 0.14 11.55 -7.99
N SER A 26 -0.90 11.19 -8.73
CA SER A 26 -0.87 11.20 -10.20
C SER A 26 -0.68 12.60 -10.80
N ASN A 27 -0.92 13.66 -10.03
CA ASN A 27 -0.69 15.05 -10.46
C ASN A 27 0.74 15.54 -10.18
N LEU A 28 1.57 14.75 -9.49
CA LEU A 28 2.95 15.12 -9.18
C LEU A 28 3.89 14.78 -10.35
N PRO A 29 4.93 15.59 -10.59
CA PRO A 29 6.07 15.18 -11.40
C PRO A 29 6.67 13.88 -10.85
N HIS A 30 7.17 13.03 -11.76
CA HIS A 30 7.74 11.73 -11.39
C HIS A 30 8.86 11.88 -10.35
N GLU A 31 9.69 12.91 -10.49
CA GLU A 31 10.83 13.17 -9.62
C GLU A 31 10.39 13.46 -8.18
N GLU A 32 9.25 14.13 -7.99
CA GLU A 32 8.74 14.45 -6.65
C GLU A 32 8.15 13.23 -5.95
N PHE A 33 7.63 12.26 -6.72
CA PHE A 33 7.18 10.96 -6.22
C PHE A 33 8.35 10.06 -5.80
N SER A 34 9.42 10.01 -6.59
CA SER A 34 10.61 9.19 -6.34
C SER A 34 11.62 9.84 -5.38
N LYS A 35 11.42 11.11 -5.00
CA LYS A 35 12.34 11.87 -4.15
C LYS A 35 12.50 11.24 -2.77
N ASN A 36 13.75 11.09 -2.35
CA ASN A 36 14.06 10.70 -0.98
C ASN A 36 13.67 11.81 0.01
N ARG A 37 12.99 11.45 1.09
CA ARG A 37 12.54 12.35 2.16
C ARG A 37 12.86 11.73 3.52
N ALA A 38 12.97 12.59 4.53
CA ALA A 38 13.05 12.18 5.94
C ALA A 38 11.69 11.61 6.40
N ALA A 39 11.35 10.44 5.90
CA ALA A 39 10.15 9.66 6.21
C ALA A 39 10.58 8.24 6.58
N ALA A 40 9.72 7.51 7.31
CA ALA A 40 10.04 6.17 7.82
C ALA A 40 10.52 5.17 6.75
N PHE A 41 10.05 5.33 5.50
CA PHE A 41 10.44 4.49 4.36
C PHE A 41 11.28 5.22 3.32
N GLY A 42 11.86 6.37 3.66
CA GLY A 42 12.72 7.13 2.73
C GLY A 42 11.95 7.90 1.65
N GLY A 43 10.62 7.83 1.54
CA GLY A 43 9.86 8.63 0.58
C GLY A 43 8.49 8.06 0.24
N MET A 44 7.74 8.75 -0.62
CA MET A 44 6.38 8.34 -1.01
C MET A 44 6.34 7.00 -1.73
N ALA A 45 7.27 6.77 -2.67
CA ALA A 45 7.32 5.54 -3.46
C ALA A 45 7.44 4.29 -2.59
N PHE A 46 8.39 4.28 -1.64
CA PHE A 46 8.58 3.15 -0.73
C PHE A 46 7.44 3.01 0.30
N THR A 47 6.89 4.11 0.81
CA THR A 47 5.71 4.07 1.68
C THR A 47 4.52 3.42 0.97
N LEU A 48 4.24 3.79 -0.29
CA LEU A 48 3.14 3.19 -1.05
C LEU A 48 3.41 1.75 -1.45
N ALA A 49 4.65 1.41 -1.81
CA ALA A 49 5.03 0.03 -2.06
C ALA A 49 4.76 -0.83 -0.82
N HIS A 50 5.15 -0.38 0.37
CA HIS A 50 4.87 -1.08 1.63
C HIS A 50 3.36 -1.32 1.85
N ILE A 51 2.53 -0.30 1.65
CA ILE A 51 1.06 -0.42 1.79
C ILE A 51 0.50 -1.48 0.83
N VAL A 52 0.91 -1.45 -0.45
CA VAL A 52 0.43 -2.41 -1.47
C VAL A 52 0.90 -3.83 -1.17
N ILE A 53 2.14 -4.00 -0.70
CA ILE A 53 2.69 -5.30 -0.29
C ILE A 53 1.83 -5.90 0.82
N VAL A 54 1.57 -5.13 1.88
CA VAL A 54 0.80 -5.58 3.04
C VAL A 54 -0.64 -5.91 2.65
N ASP A 55 -1.28 -5.10 1.79
CA ASP A 55 -2.64 -5.37 1.30
C ASP A 55 -2.72 -6.69 0.52
N GLN A 56 -1.71 -6.99 -0.32
CA GLN A 56 -1.65 -8.25 -1.07
C GLN A 56 -1.46 -9.47 -0.15
N ILE A 57 -0.61 -9.37 0.87
CA ILE A 57 -0.40 -10.46 1.85
C ILE A 57 -1.72 -10.78 2.57
N TRP A 58 -2.38 -9.76 3.12
CA TRP A 58 -3.64 -9.98 3.84
C TRP A 58 -4.77 -10.45 2.92
N ARG A 59 -4.84 -9.94 1.70
CA ARG A 59 -5.79 -10.44 0.70
C ARG A 59 -5.56 -11.92 0.38
N ALA A 60 -4.30 -12.35 0.23
CA ALA A 60 -3.97 -13.74 -0.02
C ALA A 60 -4.44 -14.63 1.15
N HIS A 61 -4.14 -14.24 2.40
CA HIS A 61 -4.60 -14.94 3.59
C HIS A 61 -6.13 -15.03 3.68
N LEU A 62 -6.85 -13.94 3.38
CA LEU A 62 -8.32 -13.92 3.39
C LEU A 62 -8.94 -14.82 2.31
N LEU A 63 -8.24 -15.03 1.20
CA LEU A 63 -8.68 -15.89 0.10
C LEU A 63 -8.18 -17.34 0.24
N GLY A 64 -7.36 -17.65 1.25
CA GLY A 64 -6.74 -18.96 1.41
C GLY A 64 -5.66 -19.26 0.36
N ASN A 65 -5.07 -18.24 -0.24
CA ASN A 65 -3.99 -18.37 -1.22
C ASN A 65 -2.62 -18.16 -0.57
N ASP A 66 -1.59 -18.75 -1.15
CA ASP A 66 -0.20 -18.40 -0.82
C ASP A 66 0.11 -16.97 -1.26
N HIS A 67 0.89 -16.26 -0.46
CA HIS A 67 1.42 -14.94 -0.84
C HIS A 67 2.84 -15.11 -1.38
N VAL A 68 3.00 -15.13 -2.71
CA VAL A 68 4.33 -15.06 -3.33
C VAL A 68 4.62 -13.60 -3.65
N LEU A 69 5.55 -13.00 -2.90
CA LEU A 69 5.98 -11.63 -3.14
C LEU A 69 6.96 -11.59 -4.31
N HIS A 70 6.47 -11.44 -5.54
CA HIS A 70 7.31 -11.18 -6.71
C HIS A 70 7.45 -9.66 -6.91
N LEU A 71 8.19 -9.02 -6.01
CA LEU A 71 8.73 -7.68 -6.26
C LEU A 71 10.22 -7.83 -6.48
N ALA A 72 10.65 -7.76 -7.74
CA ALA A 72 12.05 -7.55 -8.08
C ALA A 72 12.44 -6.14 -7.59
N LEU A 73 12.75 -6.03 -6.31
CA LEU A 73 13.48 -4.88 -5.77
C LEU A 73 14.97 -5.14 -6.02
N PRO A 74 15.71 -4.21 -6.65
CA PRO A 74 17.16 -4.32 -6.68
C PRO A 74 17.63 -4.16 -5.23
N ASN A 75 18.24 -5.23 -4.71
CA ASN A 75 18.75 -5.42 -3.35
C ASN A 75 17.72 -5.98 -2.37
N HIS A 76 17.76 -7.30 -2.27
CA HIS A 76 17.20 -8.10 -1.18
C HIS A 76 17.52 -7.47 0.19
N GLN A 77 16.48 -6.96 0.85
CA GLN A 77 16.32 -7.03 2.29
C GLN A 77 14.82 -6.95 2.57
N ILE A 78 14.22 -8.13 2.67
CA ILE A 78 12.89 -8.31 3.25
C ILE A 78 13.13 -8.33 4.76
N LEU A 79 12.43 -7.47 5.52
CA LEU A 79 12.21 -7.70 6.95
C LEU A 79 11.22 -8.85 7.11
#